data_AF-A0A2V9A018-F1
#
_entry.id   AF-A0A2V9A018-F1
#
_cell.length_a   1.000
_cell.length_b   1.000
_cell.length_c   1.000
_cell.angle_alpha   90.00
_cell.angle_beta   90.00
_cell.angle_gamma   90.00
#
_symmetry.space_group_name_H-M   'P 1'
#
loop_
_entity.id
_entity.type
_entity.pdbx_description
1 polymer ?
#
loop_
_entity_poly.entity_id
_entity_poly.type
_entity_poly.pdbx_seq_one_letter_code
_entity_poly.pdbx_strand_id
1 'polypeptide(L)' 'MIDTQGKVVEMHPASGNPLLLIAAMEALRHWKYEPTILGGEAYPVRLLVTITFELQGR' A
#
# COMPACT_ATOMS: atom_id res chain seq x y z
N MET A 1 3.79 -4.44 -4.53
CA MET A 1 4.52 -3.83 -5.65
C MET A 1 3.72 -2.66 -6.19
N ILE A 2 4.41 -1.56 -6.47
CA ILE A 2 3.86 -0.39 -7.16
C ILE A 2 4.53 -0.31 -8.53
N ASP A 3 3.74 -0.11 -9.59
CA ASP A 3 4.25 0.02 -10.95
C ASP A 3 4.80 1.42 -11.26
N THR A 4 5.34 1.61 -12.46
CA THR A 4 5.91 2.89 -12.90
C THR A 4 4.88 4.01 -13.05
N GLN A 5 3.59 3.72 -12.95
CA GLN A 5 2.50 4.69 -12.97
C GLN A 5 1.96 4.99 -11.56
N GLY A 6 2.59 4.42 -10.53
CA GLY A 6 2.18 4.60 -9.13
C GLY A 6 0.99 3.74 -8.71
N LYS A 7 0.56 2.78 -9.53
CA LYS A 7 -0.56 1.89 -9.18
C LYS A 7 -0.05 0.72 -8.34
N VAL A 8 -0.81 0.36 -7.31
CA VAL A 8 -0.59 -0.88 -6.57
C VAL A 8 -1.00 -2.06 -7.44
N VAL A 9 -0.05 -2.92 -7.80
CA VAL A 9 -0.28 -4.09 -8.67
C VAL A 9 -0.19 -5.43 -7.93
N GLU A 10 0.38 -5.43 -6.74
CA GLU A 10 0.54 -6.63 -5.92
C GLU A 10 0.61 -6.24 -4.44
N MET A 11 -0.01 -7.01 -3.55
CA MET A 11 0.05 -6.79 -2.10
C MET A 11 0.15 -8.13 -1.39
N HIS A 12 1.00 -8.17 -0.36
CA HIS A 12 1.15 -9.32 0.52
C HIS A 12 1.08 -8.84 1.97
N PRO A 13 0.20 -9.42 2.81
CA PRO A 13 0.17 -9.07 4.22
C PRO A 13 1.47 -9.54 4.90
N ALA A 14 2.15 -8.64 5.60
CA ALA A 14 3.37 -8.96 6.33
C ALA A 14 3.06 -9.45 7.76
N SER A 15 2.17 -8.76 8.49
CA SER A 15 1.73 -9.11 9.84
C SER A 15 0.47 -8.30 10.22
N GLY A 16 -0.30 -8.78 11.20
CA GLY A 16 -1.47 -8.06 11.73
C GLY A 16 -2.61 -8.99 12.15
N ASN A 17 -3.69 -8.40 12.69
CA ASN A 17 -4.91 -9.13 12.99
C ASN A 17 -5.62 -9.56 11.68
N PRO A 18 -6.02 -10.84 11.52
CA PRO A 18 -6.62 -11.33 10.27
C PRO A 18 -7.83 -10.52 9.76
N LEU A 19 -8.70 -10.03 10.65
CA LEU A 19 -9.87 -9.24 10.23
C LEU A 19 -9.48 -7.85 9.74
N LEU A 20 -8.48 -7.23 10.37
CA LEU A 20 -8.01 -5.90 9.99
C LEU A 20 -7.15 -5.93 8.72
N LEU A 21 -6.47 -7.05 8.44
CA LEU A 21 -5.68 -7.24 7.22
C LEU A 21 -6.56 -7.13 5.96
N ILE A 22 -7.76 -7.73 5.98
CA ILE A 22 -8.69 -7.64 4.85
C ILE A 22 -9.10 -6.18 4.60
N ALA A 23 -9.47 -5.46 5.67
CA ALA A 23 -9.85 -4.06 5.59
C ALA A 23 -8.68 -3.18 5.08
N ALA A 24 -7.46 -3.42 5.54
CA ALA A 24 -6.27 -2.70 5.09
C ALA A 24 -5.98 -2.96 3.60
N MET A 25 -6.09 -4.22 3.14
CA MET A 25 -5.89 -4.57 1.74
C MET A 25 -6.96 -3.98 0.83
N GLU A 26 -8.23 -3.96 1.23
CA GLU A 26 -9.29 -3.23 0.52
C GLU A 26 -8.97 -1.74 0.41
N ALA A 27 -8.60 -1.08 1.50
CA ALA A 27 -8.26 0.34 1.47
C ALA A 27 -7.10 0.65 0.51
N LEU A 28 -6.03 -0.15 0.56
CA LEU A 28 -4.84 0.05 -0.28
C LEU A 28 -5.09 -0.20 -1.78
N ARG A 29 -6.09 -1.00 -2.17
CA ARG A 29 -6.45 -1.20 -3.60
C ARG A 29 -6.84 0.10 -4.30
N HIS A 30 -7.36 1.07 -3.55
CA HIS A 30 -7.84 2.34 -4.10
C HIS A 30 -6.74 3.41 -4.15
N TRP A 31 -5.57 3.15 -3.60
CA TRP A 31 -4.50 4.13 -3.53
C TRP A 31 -3.72 4.18 -4.85
N LYS A 32 -3.29 5.39 -5.21
CA LYS A 32 -2.32 5.64 -6.26
C LYS A 32 -1.21 6.49 -5.67
N TYR A 33 0.02 6.03 -5.82
CA TYR A 33 1.22 6.70 -5.36
C TYR A 33 1.78 7.59 -6.46
N GLU A 34 2.66 8.52 -6.07
CA GLU A 34 3.49 9.22 -7.04
C GLU A 34 4.53 8.24 -7.63
N PRO A 35 4.74 8.21 -8.96
CA PRO A 35 5.80 7.42 -9.56
C PRO A 35 7.16 7.71 -8.93
N THR A 36 7.91 6.67 -8.59
CA THR A 36 9.28 6.84 -8.12
C THR A 36 10.19 7.11 -9.31
N ILE A 37 10.72 8.33 -9.37
CA ILE A 37 11.64 8.77 -10.44
C ILE A 37 13.08 8.72 -9.94
N LEU A 38 13.95 7.99 -10.65
CA LEU A 38 15.40 7.97 -10.44
C LEU A 38 16.09 8.34 -11.75
N GLY A 39 16.89 9.42 -11.74
CA GLY A 39 17.59 9.87 -12.96
C GLY A 39 16.68 10.30 -14.11
N GLY A 40 15.43 10.70 -13.83
CA GLY A 40 14.45 11.09 -14.85
C GLY A 40 13.59 9.94 -15.39
N GLU A 41 13.84 8.70 -14.94
CA GLU A 41 13.08 7.52 -15.35
C GLU A 41 12.24 6.96 -14.19
N ALA A 42 11.05 6.42 -14.50
CA ALA A 42 10.14 5.85 -13.53
C ALA A 42 10.46 4.36 -13.27
N TYR A 43 10.52 3.96 -12.00
CA TYR A 43 10.85 2.59 -11.60
C TYR A 43 9.74 1.94 -10.75
N PRO A 44 9.49 0.62 -10.93
CA PRO A 44 8.63 -0.11 -10.02
C PRO A 44 9.32 -0.32 -8.67
N VAL A 45 8.56 -0.22 -7.59
CA VAL A 45 9.11 -0.30 -6.23
C VAL A 45 8.33 -1.26 -5.34
N ARG A 46 9.03 -1.78 -4.33
CA ARG A 46 8.42 -2.50 -3.20
C ARG A 46 8.46 -1.60 -1.97
N LEU A 47 7.29 -1.39 -1.36
CA LEU A 47 7.13 -0.65 -0.12
C LEU A 47 6.62 -1.59 0.97
N LEU A 48 7.03 -1.32 2.21
CA LEU A 48 6.37 -1.83 3.40
C LEU A 48 5.44 -0.71 3.91
N VAL A 49 4.15 -1.00 4.04
CA VAL A 49 3.14 -0.03 4.49
C VAL A 49 2.54 -0.52 5.80
N THR A 50 2.54 0.34 6.81
CA THR A 50 1.92 0.08 8.11
C THR A 50 0.62 0.86 8.20
N ILE A 51 -0.49 0.15 8.44
CA ILE A 51 -1.81 0.74 8.66
C ILE A 51 -2.15 0.61 10.14
N THR A 52 -2.38 1.74 10.80
CA THR A 52 -2.82 1.79 12.19
C THR A 52 -4.33 1.90 12.24
N PHE A 53 -4.96 1.00 13.00
CA PHE A 53 -6.39 1.06 13.28
C PHE A 53 -6.59 1.62 14.68
N GLU A 54 -7.39 2.67 14.79
CA GLU A 54 -7.77 3.26 16.08
C GLU A 54 -9.26 3.08 16.27
N LEU A 55 -9.66 2.49 17.40
CA LEU A 55 -11.05 2.43 17.78
C LEU A 55 -11.45 3.79 18.33
N GLN A 56 -12.26 4.53 17.59
CA GLN A 56 -12.86 5.75 18.13
C GLN A 56 -14.02 5.38 19.05
N GLY A 57 -13.83 5.64 20.35
CA GLY A 57 -14.91 5.61 21.33
C GLY A 57 -15.90 6.76 21.10
N ARG A 58 -17.12 6.60 21.60
CA ARG A 58 -18.09 7.69 21.73
C ARG A 58 -18.04 8.28 23.13
#